data_AF-A0A9W7AQ76-F1
#
_entry.id   AF-A0A9W7AQ76-F1
#
_cell.length_a   1.000
_cell.length_b   1.000
_cell.length_c   1.000
_cell.angle_alpha   90.00
_cell.angle_beta   90.00
_cell.angle_gamma   90.00
#
_symmetry.space_group_name_H-M   'P 1'
#
loop_
_entity.id
_entity.type
_entity.pdbx_description
1 polymer ?
#
loop_
_entity_poly.entity_id
_entity_poly.type
_entity_poly.pdbx_seq_one_letter_code
_entity_poly.pdbx_strand_id
1 'polypeptide(L)'
;MFSLTQLATLARSGSDQHRGWFQSSLLTSVASRGKAPYKTVITHGFVLDEKGYKMSKSLGNVVSPMEVIEGGNNQKQKPAYGVDLLRLWVASVDYSGDVRVGDGILKQVRY
;
A
#
# COMPACT_ATOMS: atom_id res chain seq x y z
N MET A 1 -11.04 31.80 -0.12
CA MET A 1 -12.25 30.95 -0.18
C MET A 1 -11.94 29.75 -1.07
N PHE A 2 -11.46 28.63 -0.52
CA PHE A 2 -11.16 27.42 -1.30
C PHE A 2 -12.41 26.55 -1.37
N SER A 3 -13.08 26.56 -2.52
CA SER A 3 -14.17 25.64 -2.84
C SER A 3 -13.55 24.34 -3.38
N LEU A 4 -13.30 23.38 -2.49
CA LEU A 4 -13.20 21.98 -2.87
C LEU A 4 -14.63 21.45 -2.89
N THR A 5 -15.14 21.11 -4.07
CA THR A 5 -16.46 20.51 -4.32
C THR A 5 -16.62 19.18 -3.59
N GLN A 6 -16.94 19.29 -2.30
CA GLN A 6 -17.82 18.55 -1.41
C GLN A 6 -17.99 17.01 -1.42
N LEU A 7 -17.49 16.20 -2.34
CA LEU A 7 -17.55 14.73 -2.24
C LEU A 7 -16.38 14.08 -3.00
N ALA A 8 -15.63 13.19 -2.34
CA ALA A 8 -14.67 12.35 -3.04
C ALA A 8 -15.41 11.24 -3.80
N THR A 9 -15.18 11.09 -5.10
CA THR A 9 -15.77 9.97 -5.85
C THR A 9 -15.23 8.63 -5.37
N LEU A 10 -13.95 8.58 -4.97
CA LEU A 10 -13.26 7.37 -4.54
C LEU A 10 -12.34 7.65 -3.35
N ALA A 11 -12.40 6.80 -2.33
CA ALA A 11 -11.45 6.77 -1.22
C ALA A 11 -10.65 5.46 -1.26
N ARG A 12 -9.31 5.52 -1.18
CA ARG A 12 -8.42 4.35 -1.29
C ARG A 12 -7.37 4.33 -0.20
N SER A 13 -7.33 3.27 0.60
CA SER A 13 -6.32 3.07 1.64
C SER A 13 -6.25 1.60 2.08
N GLY A 14 -5.29 1.28 2.96
CA GLY A 14 -5.22 -0.02 3.62
C GLY A 14 -6.49 -0.37 4.40
N SER A 15 -6.76 -1.66 4.54
CA SER A 15 -7.94 -2.20 5.25
C SER A 15 -8.06 -1.73 6.71
N ASP A 16 -6.94 -1.37 7.35
CA ASP A 16 -6.91 -0.80 8.70
C ASP A 16 -7.68 0.52 8.84
N GLN A 17 -7.86 1.24 7.73
CA GLN A 17 -8.58 2.52 7.75
C GLN A 17 -10.10 2.38 7.89
N HIS A 18 -10.66 1.18 7.80
CA HIS A 18 -12.09 0.95 8.08
C HIS A 18 -12.49 1.42 9.47
N ARG A 19 -11.65 1.21 10.48
CA ARG A 19 -11.87 1.66 11.87
C ARG A 19 -11.14 2.96 12.21
N GLY A 20 -10.44 3.53 11.23
CA GLY A 20 -9.71 4.77 11.33
C GLY A 20 -10.37 5.85 10.48
N TRP A 21 -9.66 6.25 9.43
CA TRP A 21 -10.02 7.41 8.63
C TRP A 21 -11.39 7.31 7.95
N PHE A 22 -11.80 6.13 7.46
CA PHE A 22 -13.11 6.00 6.81
C PHE A 22 -14.24 6.21 7.82
N GLN A 23 -14.17 5.55 8.98
CA GLN A 23 -15.19 5.67 10.01
C GLN A 23 -15.27 7.09 10.57
N SER A 24 -14.13 7.72 10.90
CA SER A 24 -14.12 9.09 11.42
C SER A 24 -14.66 10.08 10.39
N SER A 25 -14.24 9.98 9.12
CA SER A 25 -14.73 10.83 8.04
C SER A 25 -16.22 10.65 7.79
N LEU A 26 -16.72 9.41 7.81
CA LEU A 26 -18.13 9.10 7.62
C LEU A 26 -18.98 9.72 8.73
N LEU A 27 -18.64 9.47 9.99
CA LEU A 27 -19.39 9.99 11.13
C LEU A 27 -19.40 11.52 11.13
N THR A 28 -18.25 12.16 10.90
CA THR A 28 -18.16 13.63 10.83
C THR A 28 -18.99 14.20 9.67
N SER A 29 -18.98 13.58 8.49
CA SER A 29 -19.74 14.06 7.34
C SER A 29 -21.25 13.86 7.50
N VAL A 30 -21.68 12.74 8.08
CA VAL A 30 -23.10 12.51 8.39
C VAL A 30 -23.58 13.51 9.44
N ALA A 31 -22.80 13.75 10.50
CA ALA A 31 -23.15 14.72 11.54
C ALA A 31 -23.21 16.18 11.03
N SER A 32 -22.31 16.58 10.13
CA SER A 32 -22.22 17.97 9.66
C SER A 32 -22.97 18.28 8.37
N ARG A 33 -23.16 17.30 7.49
CA ARG A 33 -23.70 17.49 6.12
C ARG A 33 -24.84 16.52 5.78
N GLY A 34 -25.19 15.58 6.66
CA GLY A 34 -26.25 14.61 6.43
C GLY A 34 -25.99 13.58 5.33
N LYS A 35 -24.75 13.47 4.82
CA LYS A 35 -24.39 12.54 3.73
C LYS A 35 -22.99 11.97 3.90
N ALA A 36 -22.77 10.78 3.34
CA ALA A 36 -21.45 10.16 3.30
C ALA A 36 -20.44 11.00 2.49
N PRO A 37 -19.16 11.07 2.89
CA PRO A 37 -18.16 11.92 2.23
C PRO A 37 -17.58 11.29 0.96
N TYR A 38 -17.89 10.02 0.69
CA TYR A 38 -17.41 9.26 -0.46
C TYR A 38 -18.53 8.38 -1.06
N LYS A 39 -18.42 8.09 -2.37
CA LYS A 39 -19.35 7.19 -3.09
C LYS A 39 -18.89 5.73 -3.07
N THR A 40 -17.59 5.51 -3.24
CA THR A 40 -16.98 4.16 -3.27
C THR A 40 -15.71 4.15 -2.43
N VAL A 41 -15.49 3.07 -1.70
CA VAL A 41 -14.27 2.81 -0.93
C VAL A 41 -13.61 1.57 -1.52
N ILE A 42 -12.33 1.69 -1.89
CA ILE A 42 -11.50 0.55 -2.30
C ILE A 42 -10.42 0.38 -1.24
N THR A 43 -10.32 -0.83 -0.68
CA THR A 43 -9.27 -1.17 0.27
C THR A 43 -8.30 -2.17 -0.32
N HIS A 44 -7.07 -2.13 0.19
CA HIS A 44 -6.07 -3.15 -0.10
C HIS A 44 -5.55 -3.76 1.21
N GLY A 45 -5.04 -4.99 1.13
CA GLY A 45 -4.37 -5.63 2.25
C GLY A 45 -3.01 -5.01 2.58
N PHE A 46 -2.35 -5.61 3.57
CA PHE A 46 -1.00 -5.24 3.97
C PHE A 46 0.04 -5.83 3.04
N VAL A 47 1.17 -5.13 2.93
CA VAL A 47 2.39 -5.72 2.41
C VAL A 47 3.12 -6.42 3.56
N LEU A 48 3.35 -7.71 3.41
CA LEU A 48 4.04 -8.60 4.34
C LEU A 48 5.43 -8.93 3.80
N ASP A 49 6.32 -9.37 4.68
CA ASP A 49 7.60 -9.92 4.25
C ASP A 49 7.43 -11.24 3.46
N GLU A 50 8.52 -11.77 2.93
CA GLU A 50 8.52 -13.00 2.13
C GLU A 50 7.98 -14.22 2.89
N LYS A 51 8.11 -14.22 4.23
CA LYS A 51 7.62 -15.27 5.11
C LYS A 51 6.16 -15.07 5.53
N GLY A 52 5.54 -13.95 5.14
CA GLY A 52 4.17 -13.61 5.50
C GLY A 52 4.03 -12.97 6.88
N TYR A 53 5.11 -12.47 7.48
CA TYR A 53 5.02 -11.69 8.71
C TYR A 53 4.82 -10.21 8.41
N LYS A 54 4.13 -9.53 9.32
CA LYS A 54 4.02 -8.07 9.28
C LYS A 54 5.41 -7.44 9.36
N MET A 55 5.70 -6.51 8.46
CA MET A 55 6.97 -5.80 8.46
C MET A 55 7.11 -4.90 9.69
N SER A 56 8.28 -4.94 10.32
CA SER A 56 8.63 -4.18 11.51
C SER A 56 10.11 -3.82 11.50
N LYS A 57 10.43 -2.57 11.88
CA LYS A 57 11.82 -2.11 11.99
C LYS A 57 12.61 -2.89 13.05
N SER A 58 11.97 -3.27 14.16
CA SER A 58 12.64 -4.02 15.23
C SER A 58 12.92 -5.48 14.85
N LEU A 59 12.10 -6.07 13.98
CA LEU A 59 12.33 -7.40 13.41
C LEU A 59 13.33 -7.37 12.26
N GLY A 60 13.64 -6.21 11.70
CA GLY A 60 14.57 -6.05 10.58
C GLY A 60 14.07 -6.66 9.27
N ASN A 61 12.79 -7.01 9.18
CA ASN A 61 12.18 -7.64 7.99
C ASN A 61 11.50 -6.63 7.05
N VAL A 62 11.90 -5.35 7.13
CA VAL A 62 11.36 -4.30 6.26
C VAL A 62 12.06 -4.36 4.90
N VAL A 63 11.28 -4.46 3.83
CA VAL A 63 11.75 -4.26 2.46
C VAL A 63 11.59 -2.78 2.11
N SER A 64 12.70 -2.08 1.90
CA SER A 64 12.68 -0.66 1.54
C SER A 64 12.41 -0.49 0.04
N PRO A 65 11.42 0.31 -0.38
CA PRO A 65 11.18 0.59 -1.79
C PRO A 65 12.40 1.20 -2.50
N MET A 66 13.17 2.05 -1.80
CA MET A 66 14.39 2.63 -2.35
C MET A 66 15.48 1.58 -2.55
N GLU A 67 15.59 0.62 -1.63
CA GLU A 67 16.55 -0.49 -1.77
C GLU A 67 16.17 -1.42 -2.95
N VAL A 68 14.87 -1.59 -3.23
CA VAL A 68 14.41 -2.32 -4.42
C VAL A 68 14.77 -1.57 -5.70
N ILE A 69 14.60 -0.24 -5.71
CA ILE A 69 14.85 0.61 -6.89
C ILE A 69 16.36 0.74 -7.17
N GLU A 70 17.14 1.12 -6.16
CA GLU A 70 18.55 1.50 -6.27
C GLU A 70 19.52 0.34 -5.97
N GLY A 71 19.01 -0.74 -5.37
CA GLY A 71 19.84 -1.81 -4.82
C GLY A 71 20.29 -1.52 -3.39
N GLY A 72 20.74 -2.56 -2.68
CA GLY A 72 21.31 -2.43 -1.34
C GLY A 72 22.82 -2.24 -1.34
N ASN A 73 23.40 -2.07 -0.15
CA ASN A 73 24.84 -1.92 0.06
C ASN A 73 25.67 -3.06 -0.58
N ASN A 74 25.08 -4.25 -0.72
CA ASN A 74 25.68 -5.37 -1.42
C ASN A 74 24.85 -5.73 -2.65
N GLN A 75 25.25 -5.22 -3.81
CA GLN A 75 24.53 -5.41 -5.08
C GLN A 75 24.47 -6.88 -5.55
N LYS A 76 25.38 -7.75 -5.09
CA LYS A 76 25.29 -9.19 -5.41
C LYS A 76 24.13 -9.86 -4.69
N GLN A 77 23.78 -9.39 -3.49
CA GLN A 77 22.68 -9.93 -2.70
C GLN A 77 21.37 -9.19 -3.00
N LYS A 78 21.43 -7.86 -3.12
CA LYS A 78 20.30 -6.96 -3.37
C LYS A 78 20.56 -6.10 -4.62
N PRO A 79 20.35 -6.63 -5.83
CA PRO A 79 20.55 -5.87 -7.05
C PRO A 79 19.50 -4.76 -7.16
N ALA A 80 19.83 -3.70 -7.90
CA ALA A 80 18.83 -2.74 -8.34
C ALA A 80 17.84 -3.43 -9.28
N TYR A 81 16.56 -3.46 -8.89
CA TYR A 81 15.48 -3.95 -9.75
C TYR A 81 14.86 -2.83 -10.59
N GLY A 82 15.00 -1.58 -10.13
CA GLY A 82 14.44 -0.41 -10.79
C GLY A 82 12.97 -0.16 -10.46
N VAL A 83 12.51 1.05 -10.77
CA VAL A 83 11.15 1.51 -10.46
C VAL A 83 10.07 0.77 -11.24
N ASP A 84 10.36 0.37 -12.48
CA ASP A 84 9.39 -0.28 -13.34
C ASP A 84 9.10 -1.70 -12.88
N LEU A 85 10.11 -2.43 -12.40
CA LEU A 85 9.89 -3.76 -11.83
C LEU A 85 9.07 -3.69 -10.55
N LEU A 86 9.33 -2.71 -9.68
CA LEU A 86 8.52 -2.49 -8.48
C LEU A 86 7.05 -2.19 -8.83
N ARG A 87 6.81 -1.34 -9.83
CA ARG A 87 5.45 -1.04 -10.31
C ARG A 87 4.78 -2.26 -10.95
N LEU A 88 5.53 -3.05 -11.72
CA LEU A 88 5.03 -4.28 -12.32
C LEU A 88 4.61 -5.29 -11.25
N TRP A 89 5.42 -5.46 -10.20
CA TRP A 89 5.06 -6.29 -9.06
C TRP A 89 3.76 -5.79 -8.42
N VAL A 90 3.63 -4.48 -8.13
CA VAL A 90 2.39 -3.89 -7.59
C VAL A 90 1.18 -4.15 -8.49
N ALA A 91 1.36 -4.11 -9.81
CA ALA A 91 0.28 -4.35 -10.77
C ALA A 91 -0.09 -5.84 -10.91
N SER A 92 0.84 -6.76 -10.60
CA SER A 92 0.63 -8.20 -10.72
C SER A 92 -0.06 -8.84 -9.52
N VAL A 93 -0.07 -8.18 -8.36
CA VAL A 93 -0.60 -8.76 -7.12
C VAL A 93 -2.10 -8.51 -6.97
N ASP A 94 -2.81 -9.52 -6.45
CA ASP A 94 -4.19 -9.34 -5.99
C ASP A 94 -4.19 -8.55 -4.68
N TYR A 95 -4.60 -7.28 -4.77
CA TYR A 95 -4.59 -6.35 -3.64
C TYR A 95 -5.74 -6.57 -2.64
N SER A 96 -6.72 -7.43 -2.94
CA SER A 96 -7.88 -7.65 -2.07
C SER A 96 -7.50 -8.33 -0.75
N GLY A 97 -6.39 -9.08 -0.74
CA GLY A 97 -5.78 -9.69 0.43
C GLY A 97 -4.41 -9.10 0.76
N ASP A 98 -3.78 -9.68 1.78
CA ASP A 98 -2.39 -9.36 2.13
C ASP A 98 -1.43 -9.92 1.07
N VAL A 99 -0.45 -9.11 0.67
CA VAL A 99 0.51 -9.42 -0.39
C VAL A 99 1.92 -9.56 0.19
N ARG A 100 2.72 -10.49 -0.32
CA ARG A 100 4.09 -10.72 0.14
C ARG A 100 5.09 -10.06 -0.79
N VAL A 101 6.18 -9.53 -0.21
CA VAL A 101 7.31 -8.98 -0.97
C VAL A 101 8.63 -9.49 -0.40
N GLY A 102 9.58 -9.77 -1.28
CA GLY A 102 10.90 -10.28 -0.95
C GLY A 102 11.75 -10.51 -2.19
N ASP A 103 13.02 -10.85 -1.99
CA ASP A 103 13.97 -11.01 -3.09
C ASP A 103 13.58 -12.18 -4.01
N GLY A 104 13.06 -13.28 -3.47
CA GLY A 104 12.59 -14.40 -4.29
C GLY A 104 11.40 -14.02 -5.18
N ILE A 105 10.45 -13.25 -4.65
CA ILE A 105 9.26 -12.78 -5.37
C ILE A 105 9.65 -11.76 -6.44
N LEU A 106 10.51 -10.79 -6.11
CA LEU A 106 10.96 -9.78 -7.06
C LEU A 106 11.79 -10.38 -8.21
N LYS A 107 12.56 -11.44 -7.93
CA LYS A 107 13.25 -12.22 -8.97
C LYS A 107 12.29 -12.96 -9.90
N GLN A 108 11.13 -13.41 -9.43
CA GLN A 108 10.13 -14.07 -10.30
C GLN A 108 9.43 -13.10 -11.25
N VAL A 109 9.31 -11.83 -10.87
CA VAL A 109 8.76 -10.77 -11.73
C VAL A 109 9.77 -10.34 -12.80
N ARG A 110 11.07 -10.56 -12.53
CA ARG A 110 12.16 -10.35 -13.48
C ARG A 110 12.16 -11.51 -14.47
N TYR A 111 11.68 -11.27 -15.70
CA TYR A 111 11.74 -12.21 -16.82
C TYR A 111 13.13 -12.82 -17.03
#